data_AF-A0A9R1V2Q7-F1
#
_entry.id   AF-A0A9R1V2Q7-F1
#
_cell.length_a   1.000
_cell.length_b   1.000
_cell.length_c   1.000
_cell.angle_alpha   90.00
_cell.angle_beta   90.00
_cell.angle_gamma   90.00
#
_symmetry.space_group_name_H-M   'P 1'
#
loop_
_entity.id
_entity.type
_entity.pdbx_description
1 polymer ?
#
loop_
_entity_poly.entity_id
_entity_poly.type
_entity_poly.pdbx_seq_one_letter_code
_entity_poly.pdbx_strand_id
1 'polypeptide(L)'
;MQISPIYIEQSSFVKHQKPSALSLLFLSFHIFFFYLSLLLLIIFEEMWNRFILLSVVALTFSYLALAYEPSPLQDFCVADPNSTVKVNGVTCKNPMQVQAADFFFSGLHLRGNTSNQLGSKVTPVFATQLPGLNTLGISMVRIDYAPWGLNPPHTHPRATEILTVLEGTLQVGFVTSNPDNRFITKVLQKGDVFVFPVGLVHFQRNVGNGNAVVIAALSSQNPGAITIANAVFGANPSIPADILAKAFQVDKSVVDQLQAKF
;
A
#
# COMPACT_ATOMS: atom_id res chain seq x y z
N MET A 1 57.15 0.54 73.24
CA MET A 1 58.21 1.58 73.17
C MET A 1 57.66 2.75 72.35
N GLN A 2 57.65 4.01 72.83
CA GLN A 2 58.81 4.89 73.10
C GLN A 2 59.53 5.26 71.79
N ILE A 3 59.81 6.54 71.45
CA ILE A 3 59.66 7.82 72.19
C ILE A 3 59.22 8.95 71.22
N SER A 4 58.58 10.01 71.74
CA SER A 4 58.46 11.36 71.15
C SER A 4 59.82 12.13 71.22
N PRO A 5 59.95 13.49 71.19
CA PRO A 5 59.05 14.62 70.86
C PRO A 5 59.74 15.72 69.98
N ILE A 6 59.31 17.00 70.09
CA ILE A 6 60.07 18.26 69.79
C ILE A 6 60.23 18.60 68.28
N TYR A 7 59.82 19.76 67.71
CA TYR A 7 59.94 21.21 68.05
C TYR A 7 61.36 21.78 67.74
N ILE A 8 61.64 23.01 67.28
CA ILE A 8 60.88 24.21 66.83
C ILE A 8 61.84 25.02 65.89
N GLU A 9 61.53 25.99 65.02
CA GLU A 9 60.35 26.85 64.75
C GLU A 9 60.39 27.33 63.26
N GLN A 10 60.06 28.60 62.98
CA GLN A 10 60.30 29.44 61.78
C GLN A 10 59.54 29.11 60.48
N SER A 11 58.48 29.89 60.23
CA SER A 11 58.08 30.29 58.87
C SER A 11 57.67 31.77 58.85
N SER A 12 57.95 32.47 57.75
CA SER A 12 57.81 33.92 57.67
C SER A 12 56.35 34.39 57.61
N PHE A 13 56.04 35.50 58.29
CA PHE A 13 54.69 36.02 58.46
C PHE A 13 54.14 36.66 57.18
N VAL A 14 53.63 35.85 56.25
CA VAL A 14 52.91 36.32 55.05
C VAL A 14 51.65 37.07 55.51
N LYS A 15 51.64 38.40 55.32
CA LYS A 15 50.45 39.22 55.58
C LYS A 15 49.32 38.83 54.61
N HIS A 16 48.41 37.97 55.05
CA HIS A 16 47.13 37.74 54.38
C HIS A 16 46.27 39.00 54.40
N GLN A 17 46.50 39.87 53.41
CA GLN A 17 45.62 40.99 53.11
C GLN A 17 44.27 40.44 52.65
N LYS A 18 43.23 40.61 53.49
CA LYS A 18 41.87 40.14 53.15
C LYS A 18 41.44 40.78 51.82
N PRO A 19 40.83 40.00 50.90
CA PRO A 19 40.29 40.56 49.67
C PRO A 19 39.25 41.64 49.99
N SER A 20 39.26 42.72 49.22
CA SER A 20 38.25 43.77 49.36
C SER A 20 36.85 43.22 49.01
N ALA A 21 35.81 43.82 49.59
CA ALA A 21 34.42 43.48 49.24
C ALA A 21 34.16 43.61 47.72
N LEU A 22 34.82 44.58 47.07
CA LEU A 22 34.75 44.79 45.63
C LEU A 22 35.38 43.63 44.84
N SER A 23 36.54 43.09 45.24
CA SER A 23 37.13 41.92 44.58
C SER A 23 36.32 40.62 44.80
N LEU A 24 35.66 40.48 45.95
CA LEU A 24 34.74 39.36 46.19
C LEU A 24 33.48 39.47 45.33
N LEU A 25 32.95 40.69 45.11
CA LEU A 25 31.84 40.96 44.19
C LEU A 25 32.22 40.71 42.72
N PHE A 26 33.42 41.11 42.28
CA PHE A 26 33.89 40.77 40.94
C PHE A 26 34.05 39.26 40.76
N LEU A 27 34.56 38.54 41.76
CA LEU A 27 34.70 37.08 41.70
C LEU A 27 33.34 36.38 41.66
N SER A 28 32.39 36.76 42.50
CA SER A 28 31.04 36.16 42.47
C SER A 28 30.29 36.46 41.17
N PHE A 29 30.48 37.65 40.59
CA PHE A 29 29.94 38.00 39.27
C PHE A 29 30.54 37.13 38.16
N HIS A 30 31.86 36.92 38.13
CA HIS A 30 32.50 36.02 37.16
C HIS A 30 32.04 34.57 37.33
N ILE A 31 31.91 34.09 38.55
CA ILE A 31 31.39 32.74 38.86
C ILE A 31 29.93 32.60 38.39
N PHE A 32 29.08 33.60 38.63
CA PHE A 32 27.69 33.61 38.17
C PHE A 32 27.59 33.57 36.64
N PHE A 33 28.34 34.41 35.93
CA PHE A 33 28.37 34.42 34.47
C PHE A 33 28.94 33.12 33.87
N PHE A 34 29.95 32.53 34.51
CA PHE A 34 30.48 31.22 34.13
C PHE A 34 29.40 30.13 34.21
N TYR A 35 28.73 29.98 35.36
CA TYR A 35 27.66 28.99 35.52
C TYR A 35 26.46 29.26 34.62
N LEU A 36 26.09 30.52 34.38
CA LEU A 36 25.01 30.88 33.44
C LEU A 36 25.38 30.49 32.00
N SER A 37 26.62 30.75 31.57
CA SER A 37 27.09 30.34 30.24
C SER A 37 27.12 28.82 30.06
N LEU A 38 27.57 28.08 31.08
CA LEU A 38 27.59 26.62 31.08
C LEU A 38 26.17 26.03 31.04
N LEU A 39 25.23 26.60 31.79
CA LEU A 39 23.83 26.20 31.77
C LEU A 39 23.18 26.45 30.40
N LEU A 40 23.46 27.60 29.78
CA LEU A 40 22.97 27.92 28.43
C LEU A 40 23.54 26.97 27.37
N LEU A 41 24.82 26.59 27.46
CA LEU A 41 25.43 25.58 26.59
C LEU A 41 24.78 24.21 26.75
N ILE A 42 24.54 23.75 27.98
CA ILE A 42 23.87 22.47 28.26
C ILE A 42 22.43 22.47 27.70
N ILE A 43 21.69 23.56 27.88
CA ILE A 43 20.33 23.72 27.32
C ILE A 43 20.37 23.73 25.79
N PHE A 44 21.35 24.39 25.18
CA PHE A 44 21.52 24.43 23.73
C PHE A 44 21.84 23.03 23.16
N GLU A 45 22.77 22.28 23.77
CA GLU A 45 23.09 20.90 23.39
C GLU A 45 21.87 19.97 23.54
N GLU A 46 21.15 20.02 24.66
CA GLU A 46 19.91 19.23 24.85
C GLU A 46 18.86 19.57 23.78
N MET A 47 18.65 20.85 23.49
CA MET A 47 17.68 21.31 22.49
C MET A 47 18.11 20.93 21.06
N TRP A 48 19.40 21.02 20.75
CA TRP A 48 19.99 20.65 19.46
C TRP A 48 19.91 19.14 19.21
N ASN A 49 20.26 18.31 20.21
CA ASN A 49 20.12 16.86 20.13
C ASN A 49 18.66 16.42 19.99
N ARG A 50 17.71 17.10 20.66
CA ARG A 50 16.26 16.90 20.45
C ARG A 50 15.81 17.30 19.06
N PHE A 51 16.33 18.40 18.50
CA PHE A 51 16.03 18.84 17.14
C PHE A 51 16.57 17.88 16.08
N ILE A 52 17.80 17.37 16.26
CA ILE A 52 18.38 16.32 15.41
C ILE A 52 17.53 15.03 15.49
N LEU A 53 17.19 14.56 16.69
CA LEU A 53 16.38 13.36 16.88
C LEU A 53 15.00 13.49 16.18
N LEU A 54 14.30 14.61 16.39
CA LEU A 54 13.02 14.89 15.73
C LEU A 54 13.17 15.00 14.20
N SER A 55 14.27 15.57 13.70
CA SER A 55 14.55 15.66 12.26
C SER A 55 14.81 14.29 11.64
N VAL A 56 15.62 13.44 12.29
CA VAL A 56 15.87 12.05 11.86
C VAL A 56 14.59 11.22 11.87
N VAL A 57 13.76 11.36 12.92
CA VAL A 57 12.45 10.70 13.02
C VAL A 57 11.48 11.18 11.94
N ALA A 58 11.42 12.48 11.64
CA ALA A 58 10.61 13.00 10.55
C ALA A 58 11.07 12.49 9.17
N LEU A 59 12.39 12.42 8.96
CA LEU A 59 12.98 11.88 7.74
C LEU A 59 12.66 10.38 7.57
N THR A 60 12.76 9.55 8.62
CA THR A 60 12.40 8.13 8.51
C THR A 60 10.91 7.91 8.27
N PHE A 61 10.03 8.70 8.88
CA PHE A 61 8.58 8.62 8.60
C PHE A 61 8.23 9.03 7.16
N SER A 62 8.92 10.01 6.57
CA SER A 62 8.64 10.46 5.20
C SER A 62 8.93 9.42 4.10
N TYR A 63 9.75 8.39 4.38
CA TYR A 63 10.02 7.29 3.45
C TYR A 63 9.01 6.12 3.53
N LEU A 64 8.10 6.10 4.51
CA LEU A 64 7.17 4.98 4.75
C LEU A 64 5.80 5.13 4.07
N ALA A 65 5.59 6.18 3.28
CA ALA A 65 4.27 6.66 2.88
C ALA A 65 3.71 6.13 1.53
N LEU A 66 4.35 5.13 0.90
CA LEU A 66 3.91 4.57 -0.39
C LEU A 66 3.58 3.07 -0.30
N ALA A 67 2.40 2.75 0.22
CA ALA A 67 1.84 1.40 0.26
C ALA A 67 1.16 0.99 -1.07
N TYR A 68 1.73 1.40 -2.20
CA TYR A 68 1.24 1.10 -3.56
C TYR A 68 2.33 0.41 -4.39
N GLU A 69 2.05 0.04 -5.65
CA GLU A 69 3.12 -0.53 -6.50
C GLU A 69 4.27 0.47 -6.66
N PRO A 70 5.53 0.05 -6.39
CA PRO A 70 6.66 0.95 -6.35
C PRO A 70 7.00 1.45 -7.76
N SER A 71 7.31 2.74 -7.88
CA SER A 71 7.76 3.33 -9.13
C SER A 71 8.96 2.57 -9.71
N PRO A 72 9.03 2.35 -11.04
CA PRO A 72 10.15 1.68 -11.67
C PRO A 72 11.45 2.47 -11.44
N LEU A 73 12.53 1.77 -11.09
CA LEU A 73 13.86 2.35 -10.87
C LEU A 73 14.72 2.39 -12.15
N GLN A 74 14.19 1.86 -13.25
CA GLN A 74 14.80 1.74 -14.57
C GLN A 74 13.71 1.52 -15.63
N ASP A 75 13.99 1.86 -16.89
CA ASP A 75 13.05 1.88 -18.02
C ASP A 75 12.16 0.62 -18.15
N PHE A 76 12.70 -0.56 -17.86
CA PHE A 76 11.94 -1.82 -17.84
C PHE A 76 12.56 -2.88 -16.91
N CYS A 77 11.71 -3.75 -16.36
CA CYS A 77 12.11 -4.97 -15.65
C CYS A 77 11.18 -6.10 -16.10
N VAL A 78 11.37 -6.62 -17.31
CA VAL A 78 10.59 -7.75 -17.86
C VAL A 78 10.63 -8.92 -16.87
N ALA A 79 9.48 -9.45 -16.47
CA ALA A 79 9.43 -10.58 -15.53
C ALA A 79 10.13 -11.83 -16.07
N ASP A 80 11.03 -12.43 -15.28
CA ASP A 80 11.61 -13.75 -15.56
C ASP A 80 10.74 -14.87 -14.96
N PRO A 81 10.07 -15.71 -15.77
CA PRO A 81 9.26 -16.82 -15.28
C PRO A 81 10.08 -18.03 -14.79
N ASN A 82 11.41 -18.07 -15.04
CA ASN A 82 12.28 -19.20 -14.68
C ASN A 82 12.97 -19.00 -13.32
N SER A 83 12.90 -17.79 -12.76
CA SER A 83 13.52 -17.45 -11.49
C SER A 83 12.88 -18.20 -10.32
N THR A 84 13.72 -18.81 -9.48
CA THR A 84 13.32 -19.44 -8.22
C THR A 84 13.28 -18.46 -7.04
N VAL A 85 13.76 -17.22 -7.25
CA VAL A 85 13.89 -16.21 -6.20
C VAL A 85 12.56 -15.47 -6.01
N LYS A 86 12.05 -15.47 -4.78
CA LYS A 86 10.81 -14.77 -4.43
C LYS A 86 11.12 -13.36 -3.92
N VAL A 87 10.50 -12.37 -4.55
CA VAL A 87 10.56 -10.94 -4.20
C VAL A 87 9.15 -10.36 -4.15
N ASN A 88 9.00 -9.09 -3.79
CA ASN A 88 7.76 -8.36 -4.07
C ASN A 88 7.69 -8.07 -5.59
N GLY A 89 6.61 -8.45 -6.26
CA GLY A 89 6.55 -8.47 -7.73
C GLY A 89 7.22 -9.72 -8.32
N VAL A 90 7.99 -9.56 -9.40
CA VAL A 90 8.77 -10.63 -10.05
C VAL A 90 10.17 -10.11 -10.39
N THR A 91 11.19 -10.98 -10.30
CA THR A 91 12.57 -10.65 -10.69
C THR A 91 12.70 -10.35 -12.19
N CYS A 92 13.63 -9.47 -12.57
CA CYS A 92 13.86 -9.10 -13.96
C CYS A 92 14.64 -10.18 -14.75
N LYS A 93 14.22 -10.42 -15.99
CA LYS A 93 15.01 -11.03 -17.07
C LYS A 93 16.25 -10.16 -17.35
N ASN A 94 17.35 -10.76 -17.80
CA ASN A 94 18.55 -10.03 -18.22
C ASN A 94 18.20 -9.00 -19.31
N PRO A 95 18.45 -7.69 -19.11
CA PRO A 95 18.10 -6.64 -20.08
C PRO A 95 18.70 -6.87 -21.48
N MET A 96 19.90 -7.46 -21.58
CA MET A 96 20.56 -7.77 -22.86
C MET A 96 19.85 -8.90 -23.64
N GLN A 97 18.88 -9.59 -23.04
CA GLN A 97 18.09 -10.65 -23.64
C GLN A 97 16.61 -10.25 -23.84
N VAL A 98 16.25 -9.00 -23.52
CA VAL A 98 14.90 -8.46 -23.72
C VAL A 98 14.68 -8.14 -25.21
N GLN A 99 13.46 -8.41 -25.69
CA GLN A 99 13.05 -8.30 -27.08
C GLN A 99 11.63 -7.70 -27.16
N ALA A 100 11.22 -7.21 -28.34
CA ALA A 100 9.88 -6.67 -28.56
C ALA A 100 8.75 -7.66 -28.19
N ALA A 101 9.01 -8.97 -28.31
CA ALA A 101 8.08 -10.02 -27.91
C ALA A 101 7.76 -10.03 -26.40
N ASP A 102 8.67 -9.57 -25.53
CA ASP A 102 8.43 -9.49 -24.07
C ASP A 102 7.40 -8.39 -23.71
N PHE A 103 7.19 -7.42 -24.61
CA PHE A 103 6.24 -6.31 -24.50
C PHE A 103 5.02 -6.46 -25.42
N PHE A 104 4.86 -7.59 -26.10
CA PHE A 104 3.77 -7.85 -27.03
C PHE A 104 2.79 -8.91 -26.53
N PHE A 105 1.50 -8.58 -26.48
CA PHE A 105 0.41 -9.54 -26.26
C PHE A 105 -0.56 -9.52 -27.44
N SER A 106 -0.99 -10.69 -27.89
CA SER A 106 -2.04 -10.84 -28.91
C SER A 106 -3.15 -11.76 -28.43
N GLY A 107 -4.35 -11.59 -29.00
CA GLY A 107 -5.53 -12.38 -28.66
C GLY A 107 -6.72 -11.57 -28.16
N LEU A 108 -6.54 -10.32 -27.72
CA LEU A 108 -7.67 -9.45 -27.30
C LEU A 108 -8.63 -9.04 -28.43
N HIS A 109 -8.37 -9.43 -29.67
CA HIS A 109 -9.33 -9.33 -30.78
C HIS A 109 -10.32 -10.52 -30.82
N LEU A 110 -10.00 -11.63 -30.15
CA LEU A 110 -10.86 -12.81 -30.03
C LEU A 110 -11.86 -12.62 -28.89
N ARG A 111 -13.09 -13.12 -29.06
CA ARG A 111 -14.10 -13.16 -27.99
C ARG A 111 -13.83 -14.33 -27.04
N GLY A 112 -13.86 -14.08 -25.74
CA GLY A 112 -13.83 -15.13 -24.72
C GLY A 112 -15.09 -16.01 -24.74
N ASN A 113 -14.97 -17.27 -24.33
CA ASN A 113 -16.10 -18.20 -24.27
C ASN A 113 -17.06 -17.85 -23.11
N THR A 114 -18.19 -17.21 -23.44
CA THR A 114 -19.27 -16.85 -22.51
C THR A 114 -20.26 -17.99 -22.23
N SER A 115 -20.03 -19.20 -22.74
CA SER A 115 -20.90 -20.38 -22.55
C SER A 115 -20.71 -21.00 -21.15
N ASN A 116 -21.06 -20.24 -20.12
CA ASN A 116 -20.92 -20.61 -18.70
C ASN A 116 -22.08 -19.99 -17.88
N GLN A 117 -22.21 -20.39 -16.60
CA GLN A 117 -23.33 -20.00 -15.74
C GLN A 117 -23.49 -18.47 -15.55
N LEU A 118 -22.40 -17.71 -15.65
CA LEU A 118 -22.39 -16.25 -15.50
C LEU A 118 -22.63 -15.52 -16.83
N GLY A 119 -22.54 -16.20 -17.97
CA GLY A 119 -22.69 -15.59 -19.30
C GLY A 119 -21.59 -14.59 -19.65
N SER A 120 -20.45 -14.58 -18.94
CA SER A 120 -19.36 -13.61 -19.13
C SER A 120 -17.99 -14.30 -19.16
N LYS A 121 -16.98 -13.63 -19.72
CA LYS A 121 -15.59 -14.12 -19.73
C LYS A 121 -14.58 -12.98 -19.67
N VAL A 122 -13.86 -12.90 -18.55
CA VAL A 122 -12.65 -12.06 -18.39
C VAL A 122 -11.45 -12.76 -19.02
N THR A 123 -10.69 -12.00 -19.83
CA THR A 123 -9.42 -12.38 -20.45
C THR A 123 -8.35 -11.37 -20.02
N PRO A 124 -7.47 -11.73 -19.06
CA PRO A 124 -6.52 -10.78 -18.48
C PRO A 124 -5.21 -10.66 -19.25
N VAL A 125 -4.61 -9.48 -19.16
CA VAL A 125 -3.25 -9.14 -19.59
C VAL A 125 -2.56 -8.45 -18.42
N PHE A 126 -2.23 -9.25 -17.40
CA PHE A 126 -1.42 -8.85 -16.24
C PHE A 126 0.06 -9.15 -16.52
N ALA A 127 0.97 -8.82 -15.60
CA ALA A 127 2.39 -9.19 -15.72
C ALA A 127 2.64 -10.72 -15.86
N THR A 128 1.65 -11.55 -15.52
CA THR A 128 1.68 -13.01 -15.72
C THR A 128 1.32 -13.46 -17.15
N GLN A 129 0.77 -12.58 -17.99
CA GLN A 129 0.50 -12.85 -19.42
C GLN A 129 1.36 -11.97 -20.34
N LEU A 130 1.77 -10.79 -19.87
CA LEU A 130 2.63 -9.85 -20.58
C LEU A 130 3.80 -9.44 -19.67
N PRO A 131 4.93 -10.18 -19.70
CA PRO A 131 6.04 -10.00 -18.77
C PRO A 131 6.63 -8.58 -18.71
N GLY A 132 6.56 -7.82 -19.81
CA GLY A 132 6.96 -6.42 -19.88
C GLY A 132 6.14 -5.43 -19.03
N LEU A 133 5.00 -5.82 -18.46
CA LEU A 133 4.23 -4.98 -17.52
C LEU A 133 4.83 -4.95 -16.10
N ASN A 134 5.79 -5.81 -15.78
CA ASN A 134 6.39 -5.89 -14.45
C ASN A 134 7.17 -4.60 -14.14
N THR A 135 6.96 -4.04 -12.95
CA THR A 135 7.34 -2.70 -12.46
C THR A 135 6.64 -1.49 -13.11
N LEU A 136 5.71 -1.65 -14.07
CA LEU A 136 5.11 -0.52 -14.79
C LEU A 136 3.80 0.02 -14.20
N GLY A 137 3.27 -0.56 -13.11
CA GLY A 137 2.10 -0.01 -12.41
C GLY A 137 0.77 -0.06 -13.19
N ILE A 138 0.68 -0.85 -14.26
CA ILE A 138 -0.52 -0.94 -15.11
C ILE A 138 -0.77 -2.38 -15.61
N SER A 139 -2.03 -2.69 -15.90
CA SER A 139 -2.43 -3.88 -16.65
C SER A 139 -3.77 -3.68 -17.37
N MET A 140 -4.20 -4.68 -18.16
CA MET A 140 -5.43 -4.62 -18.96
C MET A 140 -6.25 -5.91 -18.85
N VAL A 141 -7.56 -5.81 -19.04
CA VAL A 141 -8.46 -6.95 -19.27
C VAL A 141 -9.37 -6.67 -20.48
N ARG A 142 -9.76 -7.74 -21.18
CA ARG A 142 -10.98 -7.78 -22.00
C ARG A 142 -12.06 -8.51 -21.23
N ILE A 143 -13.31 -8.04 -21.32
CA ILE A 143 -14.47 -8.80 -20.83
C ILE A 143 -15.52 -8.90 -21.93
N ASP A 144 -15.89 -10.14 -22.27
CA ASP A 144 -16.98 -10.47 -23.19
C ASP A 144 -18.21 -10.90 -22.38
N TYR A 145 -19.41 -10.51 -22.83
CA TYR A 145 -20.69 -10.86 -22.22
C TYR A 145 -21.68 -11.36 -23.27
N ALA A 146 -22.32 -12.50 -23.01
CA ALA A 146 -23.56 -12.92 -23.68
C ALA A 146 -24.72 -11.97 -23.29
N PRO A 147 -25.89 -12.03 -23.97
CA PRO A 147 -27.09 -11.32 -23.52
C PRO A 147 -27.41 -11.66 -22.06
N TRP A 148 -27.71 -10.65 -21.24
CA TRP A 148 -27.89 -10.77 -19.78
C TRP A 148 -26.70 -11.27 -18.95
N GLY A 149 -25.55 -11.54 -19.57
CA GLY A 149 -24.32 -11.98 -18.91
C GLY A 149 -23.82 -11.00 -17.84
N LEU A 150 -23.27 -11.55 -16.76
CA LEU A 150 -22.88 -10.85 -15.53
C LEU A 150 -21.41 -11.15 -15.23
N ASN A 151 -20.59 -10.12 -15.04
CA ASN A 151 -19.40 -10.25 -14.20
C ASN A 151 -19.85 -9.91 -12.76
N PRO A 152 -19.90 -10.89 -11.85
CA PRO A 152 -20.59 -10.77 -10.55
C PRO A 152 -19.93 -9.73 -9.62
N PRO A 153 -20.56 -9.39 -8.48
CA PRO A 153 -19.95 -8.55 -7.46
C PRO A 153 -18.54 -9.03 -7.09
N HIS A 154 -17.55 -8.17 -7.33
CA HIS A 154 -16.14 -8.44 -7.09
C HIS A 154 -15.41 -7.14 -6.69
N THR A 155 -14.15 -7.27 -6.27
CA THR A 155 -13.28 -6.13 -5.95
C THR A 155 -11.82 -6.38 -6.36
N HIS A 156 -11.13 -5.31 -6.71
CA HIS A 156 -9.70 -5.28 -7.02
C HIS A 156 -8.93 -4.70 -5.83
N PRO A 157 -8.28 -5.54 -4.99
CA PRO A 157 -7.65 -5.10 -3.75
C PRO A 157 -6.39 -4.24 -3.93
N ARG A 158 -5.85 -4.13 -5.16
CA ARG A 158 -4.61 -3.39 -5.47
C ARG A 158 -4.73 -2.43 -6.66
N ALA A 159 -5.92 -2.24 -7.24
CA ALA A 159 -6.08 -1.39 -8.41
C ALA A 159 -7.42 -0.64 -8.43
N THR A 160 -7.38 0.59 -8.94
CA THR A 160 -8.54 1.24 -9.56
C THR A 160 -8.68 0.68 -10.98
N GLU A 161 -9.91 0.45 -11.42
CA GLU A 161 -10.22 0.06 -12.81
C GLU A 161 -10.87 1.23 -13.56
N ILE A 162 -10.52 1.40 -14.83
CA ILE A 162 -11.24 2.23 -15.80
C ILE A 162 -11.61 1.39 -17.03
N LEU A 163 -12.91 1.31 -17.33
CA LEU A 163 -13.45 0.51 -18.43
C LEU A 163 -14.00 1.39 -19.56
N THR A 164 -13.98 0.87 -20.79
CA THR A 164 -14.59 1.47 -21.97
C THR A 164 -15.41 0.43 -22.73
N VAL A 165 -16.65 0.76 -23.09
CA VAL A 165 -17.53 -0.14 -23.86
C VAL A 165 -17.21 -0.08 -25.35
N LEU A 166 -16.86 -1.22 -25.95
CA LEU A 166 -16.57 -1.34 -27.38
C LEU A 166 -17.77 -1.81 -28.20
N GLU A 167 -18.63 -2.64 -27.61
CA GLU A 167 -19.84 -3.20 -28.22
C GLU A 167 -20.93 -3.42 -27.16
N GLY A 168 -22.21 -3.33 -27.56
CA GLY A 168 -23.36 -3.61 -26.70
C GLY A 168 -23.73 -2.49 -25.72
N THR A 169 -24.49 -2.87 -24.68
CA THR A 169 -25.04 -1.97 -23.66
C THR A 169 -24.86 -2.60 -22.28
N LEU A 170 -24.15 -1.92 -21.38
CA LEU A 170 -23.67 -2.50 -20.12
C LEU A 170 -24.15 -1.69 -18.92
N GLN A 171 -24.92 -2.31 -18.03
CA GLN A 171 -25.14 -1.76 -16.70
C GLN A 171 -23.90 -2.03 -15.85
N VAL A 172 -23.37 -0.98 -15.22
CA VAL A 172 -22.26 -1.06 -14.27
C VAL A 172 -22.64 -0.41 -12.95
N GLY A 173 -21.93 -0.76 -11.88
CA GLY A 173 -22.02 -0.01 -10.64
C GLY A 173 -21.15 -0.53 -9.53
N PHE A 174 -20.93 0.32 -8.53
CA PHE A 174 -20.17 0.02 -7.32
C PHE A 174 -20.88 0.52 -6.06
N VAL A 175 -20.45 0.02 -4.91
CA VAL A 175 -20.98 0.38 -3.59
C VAL A 175 -19.90 1.11 -2.80
N THR A 176 -20.24 2.26 -2.19
CA THR A 176 -19.31 2.98 -1.29
C THR A 176 -19.08 2.19 0.00
N SER A 177 -18.05 2.53 0.76
CA SER A 177 -17.82 1.97 2.09
C SER A 177 -18.96 2.28 3.08
N ASN A 178 -18.90 1.60 4.24
CA ASN A 178 -19.66 1.96 5.44
C ASN A 178 -19.45 3.44 5.85
N PRO A 179 -20.43 4.08 6.51
CA PRO A 179 -21.76 3.54 6.84
C PRO A 179 -22.74 3.56 5.65
N ASP A 180 -22.53 4.45 4.68
CA ASP A 180 -23.52 4.78 3.64
C ASP A 180 -23.92 3.59 2.75
N ASN A 181 -22.97 2.71 2.40
CA ASN A 181 -23.17 1.60 1.46
C ASN A 181 -23.92 2.03 0.17
N ARG A 182 -23.62 3.24 -0.32
CA ARG A 182 -24.37 3.89 -1.40
C ARG A 182 -24.05 3.23 -2.73
N PHE A 183 -25.06 2.65 -3.36
CA PHE A 183 -24.96 2.11 -4.70
C PHE A 183 -24.90 3.24 -5.75
N ILE A 184 -23.88 3.22 -6.60
CA ILE A 184 -23.66 4.16 -7.70
C ILE A 184 -23.65 3.34 -9.00
N THR A 185 -24.57 3.62 -9.92
CA THR A 185 -24.78 2.82 -11.14
C THR A 185 -25.07 3.67 -12.36
N LYS A 186 -24.72 3.15 -13.54
CA LYS A 186 -24.99 3.74 -14.85
C LYS A 186 -25.20 2.62 -15.87
N VAL A 187 -26.07 2.85 -16.85
CA VAL A 187 -26.09 2.09 -18.10
C VAL A 187 -25.24 2.81 -19.12
N LEU A 188 -24.23 2.12 -19.63
CA LEU A 188 -23.23 2.57 -20.59
C LEU A 188 -23.57 2.06 -21.99
N GLN A 189 -23.29 2.87 -23.01
CA GLN A 189 -23.33 2.53 -24.43
C GLN A 189 -21.92 2.45 -25.01
N LYS A 190 -21.78 1.95 -26.24
CA LYS A 190 -20.51 1.97 -26.99
C LYS A 190 -19.87 3.37 -26.99
N GLY A 191 -18.62 3.44 -26.54
CA GLY A 191 -17.85 4.67 -26.38
C GLY A 191 -17.87 5.27 -24.97
N ASP A 192 -18.83 4.89 -24.12
CA ASP A 192 -18.87 5.35 -22.73
C ASP A 192 -17.75 4.74 -21.89
N VAL A 193 -17.30 5.51 -20.91
CA VAL A 193 -16.21 5.19 -19.97
C VAL A 193 -16.74 5.23 -18.54
N PHE A 194 -16.25 4.35 -17.66
CA PHE A 194 -16.60 4.34 -16.25
C PHE A 194 -15.42 3.88 -15.37
N VAL A 195 -15.36 4.35 -14.12
CA VAL A 195 -14.25 4.11 -13.18
C VAL A 195 -14.77 3.42 -11.91
N PHE A 196 -14.08 2.37 -11.47
CA PHE A 196 -14.28 1.74 -10.16
C PHE A 196 -13.10 2.04 -9.24
N PRO A 197 -13.28 2.80 -8.14
CA PRO A 197 -12.21 3.07 -7.18
C PRO A 197 -11.67 1.80 -6.54
N VAL A 198 -10.36 1.79 -6.27
CA VAL A 198 -9.64 0.66 -5.64
C VAL A 198 -10.35 0.12 -4.39
N GLY A 199 -10.42 -1.21 -4.29
CA GLY A 199 -11.01 -1.91 -3.15
C GLY A 199 -12.56 -1.92 -3.09
N LEU A 200 -13.28 -1.10 -3.85
CA LEU A 200 -14.74 -1.07 -3.80
C LEU A 200 -15.40 -2.25 -4.53
N VAL A 201 -16.47 -2.78 -3.93
CA VAL A 201 -17.27 -3.86 -4.52
C VAL A 201 -18.09 -3.32 -5.67
N HIS A 202 -17.95 -3.94 -6.84
CA HIS A 202 -18.57 -3.50 -8.09
C HIS A 202 -18.91 -4.69 -8.99
N PHE A 203 -19.72 -4.44 -10.03
CA PHE A 203 -20.14 -5.44 -11.01
C PHE A 203 -20.38 -4.82 -12.38
N GLN A 204 -20.45 -5.66 -13.41
CA GLN A 204 -20.99 -5.27 -14.72
C GLN A 204 -21.95 -6.33 -15.28
N ARG A 205 -23.09 -5.91 -15.83
CA ARG A 205 -24.13 -6.77 -16.42
C ARG A 205 -24.51 -6.26 -17.80
N ASN A 206 -24.49 -7.13 -18.80
CA ASN A 206 -25.06 -6.82 -20.11
C ASN A 206 -26.58 -6.70 -19.98
N VAL A 207 -27.15 -5.60 -20.46
CA VAL A 207 -28.60 -5.33 -20.46
C VAL A 207 -29.15 -5.13 -21.87
N GLY A 208 -28.33 -5.37 -22.89
CA GLY A 208 -28.74 -5.45 -24.29
C GLY A 208 -29.14 -6.88 -24.71
N ASN A 209 -29.88 -6.97 -25.82
CA ASN A 209 -30.33 -8.24 -26.41
C ASN A 209 -29.23 -8.98 -27.19
N GLY A 210 -28.11 -8.30 -27.51
CA GLY A 210 -26.93 -8.88 -28.15
C GLY A 210 -25.76 -9.01 -27.18
N ASN A 211 -24.61 -9.48 -27.66
CA ASN A 211 -23.38 -9.53 -26.86
C ASN A 211 -22.88 -8.11 -26.53
N ALA A 212 -22.15 -7.98 -25.42
CA ALA A 212 -21.40 -6.77 -25.07
C ALA A 212 -19.91 -7.09 -24.92
N VAL A 213 -19.06 -6.09 -25.18
CA VAL A 213 -17.60 -6.19 -25.11
C VAL A 213 -17.03 -4.92 -24.47
N VAL A 214 -16.13 -5.09 -23.51
CA VAL A 214 -15.33 -3.99 -22.94
C VAL A 214 -13.84 -4.31 -22.93
N ILE A 215 -13.05 -3.24 -22.92
CA ILE A 215 -11.67 -3.26 -22.44
C ILE A 215 -11.63 -2.43 -21.17
N ALA A 216 -10.89 -2.88 -20.16
CA ALA A 216 -10.59 -2.10 -18.97
C ALA A 216 -9.09 -2.11 -18.67
N ALA A 217 -8.58 -0.98 -18.19
CA ALA A 217 -7.22 -0.82 -17.70
C ALA A 217 -7.26 -0.72 -16.17
N LEU A 218 -6.25 -1.30 -15.51
CA LEU A 218 -6.15 -1.35 -14.05
C LEU A 218 -4.80 -0.77 -13.62
N SER A 219 -4.80 0.03 -12.55
CA SER A 219 -3.63 0.77 -12.06
C SER A 219 -2.58 -0.07 -11.30
N SER A 220 -2.41 -1.34 -11.66
CA SER A 220 -1.43 -2.26 -11.07
C SER A 220 -1.10 -3.38 -12.06
N GLN A 221 0.14 -3.88 -12.03
CA GLN A 221 0.59 -5.02 -12.85
C GLN A 221 -0.09 -6.35 -12.46
N ASN A 222 -0.62 -6.41 -11.24
CA ASN A 222 -1.29 -7.57 -10.64
C ASN A 222 -2.43 -7.07 -9.72
N PRO A 223 -3.57 -6.63 -10.27
CA PRO A 223 -4.65 -6.01 -9.49
C PRO A 223 -5.24 -6.96 -8.44
N GLY A 224 -5.17 -8.27 -8.70
CA GLY A 224 -5.94 -9.30 -7.99
C GLY A 224 -7.43 -9.19 -8.27
N ALA A 225 -8.22 -10.23 -7.98
CA ALA A 225 -9.68 -10.15 -8.07
C ALA A 225 -10.30 -11.02 -6.97
N ILE A 226 -11.24 -10.44 -6.23
CA ILE A 226 -11.99 -11.13 -5.17
C ILE A 226 -13.45 -11.13 -5.60
N THR A 227 -13.90 -12.19 -6.26
CA THR A 227 -15.34 -12.41 -6.51
C THR A 227 -16.02 -12.74 -5.19
N ILE A 228 -16.97 -11.89 -4.76
CA ILE A 228 -17.48 -11.91 -3.39
C ILE A 228 -18.17 -13.25 -3.07
N ALA A 229 -18.98 -13.78 -3.99
CA ALA A 229 -19.66 -15.05 -3.77
C ALA A 229 -18.67 -16.23 -3.62
N ASN A 230 -17.66 -16.32 -4.48
CA ASN A 230 -16.61 -17.34 -4.38
C ASN A 230 -15.78 -17.17 -3.10
N ALA A 231 -15.45 -15.95 -2.69
CA ALA A 231 -14.64 -15.68 -1.51
C ALA A 231 -15.38 -15.97 -0.19
N VAL A 232 -16.71 -15.82 -0.17
CA VAL A 232 -17.56 -16.07 1.02
C VAL A 232 -18.04 -17.52 1.07
N PHE A 233 -18.56 -18.06 -0.04
CA PHE A 233 -19.23 -19.37 -0.07
C PHE A 233 -18.36 -20.48 -0.69
N GLY A 234 -17.49 -20.16 -1.65
CA GLY A 234 -16.58 -21.10 -2.33
C GLY A 234 -15.15 -21.13 -1.76
N ALA A 235 -14.96 -20.70 -0.51
CA ALA A 235 -13.65 -20.73 0.13
C ALA A 235 -13.16 -22.18 0.36
N ASN A 236 -11.85 -22.38 0.26
CA ASN A 236 -11.19 -23.67 0.52
C ASN A 236 -9.97 -23.48 1.45
N PRO A 237 -10.00 -23.99 2.71
CA PRO A 237 -11.16 -24.59 3.36
C PRO A 237 -12.31 -23.59 3.53
N SER A 238 -13.53 -24.12 3.60
CA SER A 238 -14.75 -23.30 3.64
C SER A 238 -14.92 -22.57 4.97
N ILE A 239 -15.44 -21.34 4.91
CA ILE A 239 -15.76 -20.56 6.12
C ILE A 239 -16.84 -21.32 6.90
N PRO A 240 -16.69 -21.51 8.23
CA PRO A 240 -17.69 -22.17 9.06
C PRO A 240 -19.08 -21.57 8.87
N ALA A 241 -20.05 -22.44 8.54
CA ALA A 241 -21.36 -22.00 8.10
C ALA A 241 -22.21 -21.35 9.21
N ASP A 242 -21.85 -21.53 10.49
CA ASP A 242 -22.39 -20.81 11.64
C ASP A 242 -21.93 -19.34 11.69
N ILE A 243 -20.66 -19.07 11.35
CA ILE A 243 -20.13 -17.70 11.22
C ILE A 243 -20.87 -16.97 10.10
N LEU A 244 -21.03 -17.62 8.94
CA LEU A 244 -21.78 -17.05 7.82
C LEU A 244 -23.27 -16.90 8.14
N ALA A 245 -23.90 -17.87 8.80
CA ALA A 245 -25.31 -17.77 9.22
C ALA A 245 -25.53 -16.55 10.12
N LYS A 246 -24.60 -16.33 11.07
CA LYS A 246 -24.64 -15.16 11.96
C LYS A 246 -24.38 -13.84 11.22
N ALA A 247 -23.48 -13.83 10.25
CA ALA A 247 -23.15 -12.62 9.47
C ALA A 247 -24.25 -12.22 8.48
N PHE A 248 -24.85 -13.21 7.78
CA PHE A 248 -25.93 -13.00 6.80
C PHE A 248 -27.33 -12.99 7.42
N GLN A 249 -27.45 -13.29 8.72
CA GLN A 249 -28.71 -13.31 9.48
C GLN A 249 -29.75 -14.30 8.92
N VAL A 250 -29.27 -15.49 8.53
CA VAL A 250 -30.06 -16.59 7.96
C VAL A 250 -29.78 -17.90 8.69
N ASP A 251 -30.65 -18.90 8.53
CA ASP A 251 -30.38 -20.25 9.02
C ASP A 251 -29.14 -20.87 8.35
N LYS A 252 -28.42 -21.72 9.11
CA LYS A 252 -27.26 -22.47 8.60
C LYS A 252 -27.59 -23.26 7.34
N SER A 253 -28.80 -23.81 7.23
CA SER A 253 -29.27 -24.54 6.05
C SER A 253 -29.32 -23.70 4.77
N VAL A 254 -29.46 -22.38 4.86
CA VAL A 254 -29.36 -21.46 3.70
C VAL A 254 -27.90 -21.28 3.30
N VAL A 255 -26.99 -21.17 4.27
CA VAL A 255 -25.55 -21.12 4.02
C VAL A 255 -25.05 -22.42 3.40
N ASP A 256 -25.42 -23.57 3.97
CA ASP A 256 -25.03 -24.89 3.46
C ASP A 256 -25.50 -25.06 2.00
N GLN A 257 -26.70 -24.57 1.65
CA GLN A 257 -27.21 -24.52 0.27
C GLN A 257 -26.45 -23.57 -0.66
N LEU A 258 -25.96 -22.43 -0.15
CA LEU A 258 -25.16 -21.47 -0.91
C LEU A 258 -23.74 -21.98 -1.15
N GLN A 259 -23.08 -22.54 -0.13
CA GLN A 259 -21.76 -23.16 -0.25
C GLN A 259 -21.78 -24.32 -1.25
N ALA A 260 -22.86 -25.11 -1.30
CA ALA A 260 -23.08 -26.16 -2.31
C ALA A 260 -23.33 -25.66 -3.76
N LYS A 261 -23.04 -24.38 -4.08
CA LYS A 261 -23.08 -23.81 -5.44
C LYS A 261 -21.71 -23.35 -5.98
N PHE A 262 -20.67 -23.32 -5.15
CA PHE A 262 -19.36 -22.74 -5.47
C PHE A 262 -18.19 -23.72 -5.28
#